data_AF-A0A8H9WF30-F1
#
_entry.id   AF-A0A8H9WF30-F1
#
_cell.length_a   1.000
_cell.length_b   1.000
_cell.length_c   1.000
_cell.angle_alpha   90.00
_cell.angle_beta   90.00
_cell.angle_gamma   90.00
#
_symmetry.space_group_name_H-M   'P 1'
#
loop_
_entity.id
_entity.type
_entity.pdbx_description
1 polymer ?
#
loop_
_entity_poly.entity_id
_entity_poly.type
_entity_poly.pdbx_seq_one_letter_code
_entity_poly.pdbx_strand_id
1 'polypeptide(L)'
;MPGMAPPPGTYWLNYSFRYESSSFNDGSGKEIQAGPLDDFEAQITGNVFRFLWMPEKDIRIFGGRWAPDFGVVAVNKRLKVGGK
;
A
#
# COMPACT_ATOMS: atom_id res chain seq x y z
N MET A 1 -4.79 11.44 13.45
CA MET A 1 -4.91 10.85 14.80
C MET A 1 -3.50 10.46 15.24
N PRO A 2 -3.02 10.86 16.42
CA PRO A 2 -1.76 10.34 16.95
C PRO A 2 -1.96 8.83 17.12
N GLY A 3 -1.42 8.05 16.18
CA GLY A 3 -1.50 6.60 16.26
C GLY A 3 -0.77 6.17 17.53
N MET A 4 -1.50 5.62 18.50
CA MET A 4 -0.87 5.04 19.68
C MET A 4 0.15 4.02 19.20
N ALA A 5 1.41 4.26 19.52
CA ALA A 5 2.44 3.24 19.35
C ALA A 5 1.98 1.99 20.12
N PRO A 6 2.08 0.79 19.51
CA PRO A 6 1.73 -0.42 20.22
C PRO A 6 2.61 -0.57 21.48
N PRO A 7 2.18 -1.36 22.47
CA PRO A 7 3.01 -1.72 23.61
C PRO A 7 4.38 -2.29 23.18
N PRO A 8 5.37 -2.36 24.09
CA PRO A 8 6.61 -3.06 23.80
C PRO A 8 6.39 -4.50 23.34
N GLY A 9 7.21 -4.94 22.38
CA GLY A 9 7.12 -6.28 21.82
C GLY A 9 7.56 -6.36 20.36
N THR A 10 7.49 -7.57 19.81
CA THR A 10 7.74 -7.81 18.38
C THR A 10 6.43 -8.14 17.71
N TYR A 11 6.14 -7.44 16.62
CA TYR A 11 4.90 -7.54 15.87
C TYR A 11 5.16 -8.03 14.47
N TRP A 12 4.41 -9.05 14.06
CA TRP A 12 4.22 -9.42 12.68
C TRP A 12 2.87 -8.87 12.21
N LEU A 13 2.91 -7.90 11.31
CA LEU A 13 1.73 -7.26 10.76
C LEU A 13 1.58 -7.68 9.30
N ASN A 14 0.36 -8.06 8.91
CA ASN A 14 0.02 -8.33 7.52
C ASN A 14 -1.19 -7.49 7.12
N TYR A 15 -1.00 -6.59 6.17
CA TYR A 15 -2.08 -5.80 5.59
C TYR A 15 -2.39 -6.32 4.20
N SER A 16 -3.58 -6.89 4.03
CA SER A 16 -4.11 -7.25 2.71
C SER A 16 -4.82 -6.05 2.10
N PHE A 17 -4.57 -5.78 0.82
CA PHE A 17 -5.29 -4.75 0.07
C PHE A 17 -5.81 -5.30 -1.25
N ARG A 18 -6.93 -4.72 -1.70
CA ARG A 18 -7.53 -4.95 -3.02
C ARG A 18 -7.89 -3.59 -3.59
N TYR A 19 -7.46 -3.34 -4.81
CA TYR A 19 -7.77 -2.17 -5.60
C TYR A 19 -8.32 -2.62 -6.94
N GLU A 20 -9.42 -2.00 -7.35
CA GLU A 20 -10.07 -2.26 -8.64
C GLU A 20 -10.38 -0.94 -9.31
N SER A 21 -10.16 -0.89 -10.62
CA SER A 21 -10.57 0.23 -11.47
C SER A 21 -11.04 -0.29 -12.82
N SER A 22 -12.09 0.32 -13.35
CA SER A 22 -12.66 0.04 -14.67
C SER A 22 -12.47 1.20 -15.64
N SER A 23 -11.75 2.24 -15.25
CA SER A 23 -11.50 3.41 -16.10
C SER A 23 -10.11 3.98 -15.84
N PHE A 24 -9.59 4.64 -16.87
CA PHE A 24 -8.34 5.38 -16.82
C PHE A 24 -8.57 6.80 -17.34
N ASN A 25 -8.40 7.80 -16.48
CA ASN A 25 -8.68 9.18 -16.81
C ASN A 25 -7.39 9.94 -17.20
N ASP A 26 -7.50 10.83 -18.16
CA ASP A 26 -6.44 11.77 -18.53
C ASP A 26 -6.29 12.91 -17.49
N GLY A 27 -5.34 13.82 -17.74
CA GLY A 27 -5.08 14.96 -16.86
C GLY A 27 -6.24 15.98 -16.75
N SER A 28 -7.25 15.90 -17.62
CA SER A 28 -8.48 16.72 -17.53
C SER A 28 -9.59 16.04 -16.72
N GLY A 29 -9.38 14.79 -16.30
CA GLY A 29 -10.38 13.96 -15.63
C GLY A 29 -11.32 13.23 -16.60
N LYS A 30 -11.08 13.32 -17.90
CA LYS A 30 -11.86 12.61 -18.92
C LYS A 30 -11.32 11.19 -19.08
N GLU A 31 -12.23 10.22 -19.13
CA GLU A 31 -11.87 8.82 -19.40
C GLU A 31 -11.26 8.66 -20.80
N ILE A 32 -10.17 7.88 -20.87
CA ILE A 32 -9.52 7.49 -22.12
C ILE A 32 -10.30 6.32 -22.73
N GLN A 33 -10.92 6.56 -23.88
CA GLN A 33 -11.74 5.57 -24.59
C GLN A 33 -11.14 5.15 -25.95
N ALA A 34 -9.92 5.58 -26.26
CA ALA A 34 -9.25 5.26 -27.52
C ALA A 34 -7.74 5.11 -27.32
N GLY A 35 -7.14 4.21 -28.12
CA GLY A 35 -5.70 3.99 -28.13
C GLY A 35 -5.26 2.91 -27.12
N PRO A 36 -3.97 2.86 -26.75
CA PRO A 36 -3.40 1.72 -26.01
C PRO A 36 -3.90 1.58 -24.56
N LEU A 37 -4.73 2.51 -24.08
CA LEU A 37 -5.34 2.51 -22.75
C LEU A 37 -6.87 2.46 -22.82
N ASP A 38 -7.45 2.17 -23.98
CA ASP A 38 -8.88 1.88 -24.07
C ASP A 38 -9.22 0.56 -23.38
N ASP A 39 -10.50 0.40 -22.99
CA ASP A 39 -11.02 -0.79 -22.29
C ASP A 39 -10.18 -1.18 -21.06
N PHE A 40 -9.77 -0.16 -20.29
CA PHE A 40 -8.90 -0.33 -19.13
C PHE A 40 -9.62 -1.02 -17.99
N GLU A 41 -9.06 -2.14 -17.53
CA GLU A 41 -9.40 -2.74 -16.24
C GLU A 41 -8.14 -3.02 -15.44
N ALA A 42 -8.16 -2.71 -14.15
CA ALA A 42 -7.11 -3.04 -13.21
C ALA A 42 -7.69 -3.77 -12.01
N GLN A 43 -7.09 -4.91 -11.67
CA GLN A 43 -7.30 -5.60 -10.41
C GLN A 43 -5.95 -5.84 -9.77
N ILE A 44 -5.73 -5.20 -8.64
CA ILE A 44 -4.49 -5.27 -7.89
C ILE A 44 -4.80 -5.80 -6.51
N THR A 45 -4.20 -6.93 -6.15
CA THR A 45 -4.22 -7.44 -4.79
C THR A 45 -2.82 -7.51 -4.24
N GLY A 46 -2.68 -7.37 -2.93
CA GLY A 46 -1.37 -7.50 -2.33
C GLY A 46 -1.40 -7.61 -0.83
N ASN A 47 -0.24 -7.96 -0.32
CA ASN A 47 0.06 -8.06 1.09
C ASN A 47 1.27 -7.17 1.41
N VAL A 48 1.14 -6.37 2.46
CA VAL A 48 2.25 -5.65 3.07
C VAL A 48 2.59 -6.39 4.36
N PHE A 49 3.69 -7.11 4.33
CA PHE A 49 4.24 -7.81 5.48
C PHE A 49 5.18 -6.87 6.22
N ARG A 50 4.94 -6.61 7.50
CA ARG A 50 5.79 -5.74 8.32
C ARG A 50 6.24 -6.46 9.58
N PHE A 51 7.54 -6.36 9.84
CA PHE A 51 8.16 -6.66 11.11
C PHE A 51 8.41 -5.34 11.83
N LEU A 52 7.70 -5.14 12.93
CA LEU A 52 7.87 -3.98 13.82
C LEU A 52 8.42 -4.47 15.15
N TRP A 53 9.54 -3.94 15.58
CA TRP A 53 10.04 -4.13 16.93
C TRP A 53 9.82 -2.85 17.74
N MET A 54 9.03 -2.95 18.81
CA MET A 54 8.82 -1.88 19.76
C MET A 54 9.71 -2.12 21.00
N PRO A 55 10.73 -1.28 21.23
CA PRO A 55 11.63 -1.45 22.36
C PRO A 55 10.89 -1.36 23.72
N GLU A 56 11.30 -2.21 24.66
CA GLU A 56 10.85 -2.15 26.06
C GLU A 56 11.30 -0.87 26.76
N LYS A 57 12.56 -0.48 26.53
CA LYS A 57 13.07 0.81 26.98
C LYS A 57 12.63 1.89 25.99
N ASP A 58 12.08 2.98 26.50
CA ASP A 58 11.73 4.14 25.68
C ASP A 58 12.99 4.78 25.09
N ILE A 59 13.30 4.48 23.83
CA ILE A 59 14.39 5.09 23.08
C ILE A 59 13.83 6.32 22.38
N ARG A 60 14.37 7.49 22.71
CA ARG A 60 13.97 8.76 22.09
C ARG A 60 15.10 9.38 21.29
N ILE A 61 14.77 9.82 20.08
CA ILE A 61 15.67 10.56 19.18
C ILE A 61 14.98 11.89 18.89
N PHE A 62 15.62 13.01 19.25
CA PHE A 62 15.05 14.37 19.16
C PHE A 62 13.65 14.50 19.81
N GLY A 63 13.41 13.76 20.90
CA GLY A 63 12.12 13.76 21.62
C GLY A 63 11.04 12.83 21.06
N GLY A 64 11.24 12.24 19.87
CA GLY A 64 10.35 11.24 19.29
C GLY A 64 10.76 9.81 19.68
N ARG A 65 9.77 8.94 19.97
CA ARG A 65 10.03 7.51 20.25
C ARG A 65 10.49 6.81 18.97
N TRP A 66 11.58 6.06 19.07
CA TRP A 66 12.15 5.32 17.95
C TRP A 66 11.76 3.84 18.02
N ALA A 67 11.34 3.29 16.89
CA ALA A 67 11.07 1.88 16.69
C ALA A 67 11.39 1.52 15.23
N PRO A 68 12.21 0.48 14.98
CA PRO A 68 12.48 0.05 13.62
C PRO A 68 11.30 -0.75 13.07
N ASP A 69 10.97 -0.44 11.82
CA ASP A 69 9.91 -1.07 11.05
C ASP A 69 10.48 -1.45 9.68
N PHE A 70 10.42 -2.75 9.37
CA PHE A 70 10.85 -3.28 8.10
C PHE A 70 9.69 -4.01 7.45
N GLY A 71 9.46 -3.75 6.16
CA GLY A 71 8.40 -4.42 5.43
C GLY A 71 8.80 -4.85 4.04
N VAL A 72 8.13 -5.91 3.58
CA VAL A 72 8.18 -6.41 2.20
C VAL A 72 6.78 -6.45 1.63
N VAL A 73 6.67 -6.12 0.34
CA VAL A 73 5.38 -6.04 -0.35
C VAL A 73 5.31 -7.13 -1.41
N ALA A 74 4.28 -7.96 -1.32
CA ALA A 74 3.92 -8.89 -2.38
C ALA A 74 2.69 -8.36 -3.11
N VAL A 75 2.78 -8.20 -4.43
CA VAL A 75 1.69 -7.65 -5.25
C VAL A 75 1.41 -8.55 -6.43
N ASN A 76 0.13 -8.83 -6.65
CA ASN A 76 -0.40 -9.41 -7.87
C ASN A 76 -1.17 -8.32 -8.64
N LYS A 77 -0.83 -8.13 -9.92
CA LYS A 77 -1.44 -7.12 -10.78
C LYS A 77 -2.01 -7.81 -12.01
N ARG A 78 -3.30 -7.61 -12.23
CA ARG A 78 -3.97 -7.95 -13.49
C ARG A 78 -4.41 -6.66 -14.14
N LEU A 79 -3.93 -6.43 -15.35
CA LEU A 79 -4.22 -5.25 -16.15
C LEU A 79 -4.75 -5.71 -17.50
N LYS A 80 -5.85 -5.10 -17.93
CA LYS A 80 -6.44 -5.24 -19.26
C LYS A 80 -6.44 -3.85 -19.89
N VAL A 81 -5.96 -3.78 -21.12
CA VAL A 81 -5.93 -2.57 -21.97
C VAL A 81 -5.98 -3.01 -23.43
N GLY A 82 -6.50 -2.18 -24.33
CA GLY A 82 -6.43 -2.45 -25.77
C GLY A 82 -7.48 -3.44 -26.25
N GLY A 83 -8.74 -3.19 -25.93
CA GLY A 83 -9.87 -4.11 -26.18
C GLY A 83 -10.85 -3.60 -27.22
N LYS A 84 -10.53 -3.80 -28.50
CA LYS A 84 -11.54 -3.93 -29.57
C LYS A 84 -11.33 -5.23 -30.32
#